data_AF-A0A9E5PI91-F1
#
_entry.id   AF-A0A9E5PI91-F1
#
_cell.length_a   1.000
_cell.length_b   1.000
_cell.length_c   1.000
_cell.angle_alpha   90.00
_cell.angle_beta   90.00
_cell.angle_gamma   90.00
#
_symmetry.space_group_name_H-M   'P 1'
#
loop_
_entity.id
_entity.type
_entity.pdbx_description
1 polymer ?
#
loop_
_entity_poly.entity_id
_entity_poly.type
_entity_poly.pdbx_seq_one_letter_code
_entity_poly.pdbx_strand_id
1 'polypeptide(L)' 'MRILAGTSGYAYKEWKGSFYPNDLPTDQMLGFYAREFDTVEI' A
#
# COMPACT_ATOMS: atom_id res chain seq x y z
N MET A 1 18.94 11.97 -11.00
CA MET A 1 18.95 10.95 -9.93
C MET A 1 17.51 10.53 -9.69
N ARG A 2 17.18 9.23 -9.70
CA ARG A 2 15.80 8.76 -9.45
C ARG A 2 15.72 8.22 -8.02
N ILE A 3 14.77 8.72 -7.25
CA ILE A 3 14.48 8.27 -5.88
C ILE A 3 13.09 7.63 -5.91
N LEU A 4 12.97 6.45 -5.30
CA LEU A 4 11.70 5.76 -5.12
C LEU A 4 11.41 5.70 -3.62
N ALA A 5 10.20 6.08 -3.23
CA ALA A 5 9.74 6.04 -1.85
C ALA A 5 8.61 5.02 -1.71
N GLY A 6 8.62 4.29 -0.61
CA GLY A 6 7.66 3.25 -0.26
C GLY A 6 7.85 2.82 1.19
N THR A 7 7.15 1.76 1.60
CA THR A 7 7.18 1.21 2.95
C THR A 7 7.80 -0.19 2.99
N SER A 8 8.19 -0.65 4.17
CA SER A 8 8.55 -2.05 4.41
C SER A 8 7.26 -2.84 4.67
N GLY A 9 6.71 -3.43 3.61
CA GLY A 9 5.40 -4.10 3.60
C GLY A 9 4.25 -3.17 3.24
N TYR A 10 3.14 -3.75 2.79
CA TYR A 10 1.92 -3.02 2.40
C TYR A 10 0.62 -3.58 3.02
N ALA A 11 0.61 -4.84 3.44
CA ALA A 11 -0.63 -5.57 3.80
C ALA A 11 -1.03 -5.41 5.29
N TYR A 12 -1.10 -4.18 5.78
CA TYR A 12 -1.47 -3.88 7.16
C TYR A 12 -2.98 -3.63 7.29
N LYS A 13 -3.65 -4.35 8.20
CA LYS A 13 -5.11 -4.21 8.42
C LYS A 13 -5.44 -2.89 9.12
N GLU A 14 -4.51 -2.40 9.93
CA GLU A 14 -4.56 -1.15 10.67
C GLU A 14 -4.59 0.08 9.76
N TRP A 15 -4.19 -0.08 8.50
CA TRP A 15 -4.24 0.98 7.49
C TRP A 15 -5.64 1.12 6.87
N LYS A 16 -6.58 0.21 7.14
CA LYS A 16 -7.98 0.37 6.74
C LYS A 16 -8.64 1.53 7.48
N GLY A 17 -9.30 2.39 6.73
CA GLY A 17 -9.96 3.61 7.20
C GLY A 17 -9.06 4.85 7.19
N SER A 18 -7.74 4.69 7.24
CA SER A 18 -6.77 5.80 7.18
C SER A 18 -6.10 5.92 5.81
N PHE A 19 -5.67 4.80 5.24
CA PHE A 19 -5.01 4.74 3.93
C PHE A 19 -5.81 3.87 2.94
N TYR A 20 -6.21 2.67 3.36
CA TYR A 20 -7.09 1.81 2.56
C TYR A 20 -8.57 2.11 2.84
N PRO A 21 -9.46 1.99 1.84
CA PRO A 21 -10.90 1.91 2.10
C PRO A 21 -11.23 0.79 3.09
N ASN A 22 -12.23 1.01 3.96
CA ASN A 22 -12.59 0.07 5.03
C ASN A 22 -12.96 -1.32 4.50
N ASP A 23 -13.67 -1.34 3.37
CA ASP A 23 -14.18 -2.53 2.69
C ASP A 23 -13.21 -3.09 1.65
N LEU A 24 -12.00 -2.54 1.50
CA LEU A 24 -11.02 -3.02 0.51
C LEU A 24 -10.64 -4.49 0.77
N PRO A 25 -10.83 -5.39 -0.21
CA PRO A 25 -10.35 -6.77 -0.11
C PRO A 25 -8.83 -6.84 0.02
N THR A 26 -8.32 -7.78 0.82
CA THR A 26 -6.87 -7.90 1.10
C THR A 26 -6.05 -8.18 -0.16
N ASP A 27 -6.59 -8.98 -1.08
CA ASP A 27 -5.96 -9.31 -2.37
C ASP A 27 -5.88 -8.09 -3.32
N GLN A 28 -6.66 -7.04 -3.06
CA GLN A 28 -6.61 -5.79 -3.82
C GLN A 28 -5.71 -4.72 -3.18
N MET A 29 -5.18 -4.96 -1.96
CA MET A 29 -4.35 -3.98 -1.25
C MET A 29 -3.10 -3.59 -2.04
N LEU A 30 -2.41 -4.53 -2.68
CA LEU A 30 -1.22 -4.23 -3.48
C LEU A 30 -1.56 -3.31 -4.66
N GLY A 31 -2.68 -3.60 -5.33
CA GLY A 31 -3.14 -2.79 -6.46
C GLY A 31 -3.60 -1.40 -6.06
N PHE A 32 -4.13 -1.23 -4.85
CA PHE A 32 -4.41 0.08 -4.28
C PHE A 32 -3.12 0.81 -3.91
N TYR A 33 -2.23 0.16 -3.16
CA TYR A 33 -0.95 0.72 -2.70
C TYR A 33 -0.09 1.19 -3.89
N ALA A 34 -0.02 0.42 -4.97
CA ALA A 34 0.75 0.75 -6.18
C ALA A 34 0.25 1.99 -6.96
N ARG A 35 -0.91 2.55 -6.59
CA ARG A 35 -1.39 3.83 -7.15
C ARG A 35 -0.77 5.04 -6.44
N GLU A 36 -0.33 4.85 -5.19
CA GLU A 36 0.23 5.90 -4.34
C GLU A 36 1.75 5.83 -4.25
N PHE A 37 2.32 4.61 -4.26
CA PHE A 37 3.76 4.38 -4.14
C PHE A 37 4.30 3.50 -5.26
N ASP A 38 5.46 3.89 -5.80
CA ASP A 38 6.15 3.18 -6.88
C ASP A 38 6.86 1.90 -6.42
N THR A 39 7.07 1.72 -5.11
CA THR A 39 7.85 0.61 -4.57
C THR A 39 7.38 0.18 -3.18
N VAL A 40 7.72 -1.05 -2.80
CA VAL A 40 7.54 -1.62 -1.47
C VAL A 40 8.66 -2.64 -1.21
N GLU A 41 9.19 -2.67 0.00
CA GLU A 41 10.12 -3.71 0.47
C GLU A 41 9.30 -4.88 1.07
N ILE A 42 9.68 -6.13 0.80
CA ILE A 42 8.99 -7.35 1.26
C ILE A 42 9.97 -8.22 2.06
#